data_AF-A0AAU2L8F7-F1
#
_entry.id   AF-A0AAU2L8F7-F1
#
_cell.length_a   1.000
_cell.length_b   1.000
_cell.length_c   1.000
_cell.angle_alpha   90.00
_cell.angle_beta   90.00
_cell.angle_gamma   90.00
#
_symmetry.space_group_name_H-M   'P 1'
#
loop_
_entity.id
_entity.type
_entity.pdbx_description
1 polymer ?
#
loop_
_entity_poly.entity_id
_entity_poly.type
_entity_poly.pdbx_seq_one_letter_code
_entity_poly.pdbx_strand_id
1 'polypeptide(L)'
;MRDRVRIARRTAAVLVALVAAAGATTVPAVAAPAGITRAAAAPAPTGLAYSYDAATEQVTVRWDPRDPADTVTTGYREGGCSGPSTADGPCFVRASGPLLDSNSFTFRLAAGRTLYFRVYAENAAHLTTGSAILTVTT
;
A
#
# COMPACT_ATOMS: atom_id res chain seq x y z
N MET A 1 39.44 -34.96 -30.95
CA MET A 1 40.71 -35.17 -30.21
C MET A 1 41.04 -33.84 -29.54
N ARG A 2 40.85 -33.72 -28.20
CA ARG A 2 41.94 -33.60 -27.19
C ARG A 2 43.10 -32.75 -27.74
N ASP A 3 43.43 -31.57 -27.20
CA ASP A 3 43.98 -31.52 -25.85
C ASP A 3 43.92 -30.14 -25.17
N ARG A 4 43.96 -30.19 -23.84
CA ARG A 4 43.86 -29.07 -22.91
C ARG A 4 45.21 -28.36 -22.78
N VAL A 5 45.25 -27.05 -23.00
CA VAL A 5 46.41 -26.22 -22.64
C VAL A 5 46.18 -25.60 -21.27
N ARG A 6 46.75 -26.21 -20.22
CA ARG A 6 46.99 -25.57 -18.93
C ARG A 6 48.31 -24.81 -19.02
N ILE A 7 48.27 -23.48 -19.07
CA ILE A 7 49.45 -22.64 -18.85
C ILE A 7 49.35 -22.04 -17.44
N ALA A 8 50.15 -22.62 -16.55
CA ALA A 8 50.43 -22.06 -15.24
C ALA A 8 51.25 -20.76 -15.43
N ARG A 9 50.72 -19.63 -14.96
CA ARG A 9 51.52 -18.42 -14.75
C ARG A 9 51.76 -18.24 -13.26
N ARG A 10 53.02 -18.45 -12.89
CA ARG A 10 53.64 -18.01 -11.64
C ARG A 10 53.57 -16.48 -11.59
N THR A 11 53.07 -15.93 -10.50
CA THR A 11 53.25 -14.51 -10.18
C THR A 11 53.91 -14.44 -8.81
N ALA A 12 55.12 -13.89 -8.79
CA ALA A 12 55.97 -13.75 -7.62
C ALA A 12 55.27 -12.88 -6.56
N ALA A 13 55.26 -13.37 -5.33
CA ALA A 13 54.85 -12.58 -4.17
C ALA A 13 55.98 -11.61 -3.82
N VAL A 14 55.74 -10.31 -4.01
CA VAL A 14 56.59 -9.27 -3.43
C VAL A 14 56.14 -9.07 -1.99
N LEU A 15 56.98 -9.51 -1.06
CA LEU A 15 56.85 -9.22 0.37
C LEU A 15 57.29 -7.77 0.59
N VAL A 16 56.32 -6.86 0.78
CA VAL A 16 56.58 -5.56 1.38
C VAL A 16 56.31 -5.69 2.88
N ALA A 17 57.37 -5.81 3.66
CA ALA A 17 57.29 -5.66 5.11
C ALA A 17 57.15 -4.16 5.43
N LEU A 18 55.95 -3.75 5.86
CA LEU A 18 55.73 -2.49 6.55
C LEU A 18 55.50 -2.81 8.03
N VAL A 19 56.54 -2.61 8.84
CA VAL A 19 56.38 -2.45 10.28
C VAL A 19 56.11 -0.96 10.51
N ALA A 20 54.86 -0.63 10.83
CA ALA A 20 54.49 0.69 11.32
C ALA A 20 53.72 0.54 12.65
N ALA A 21 54.17 1.35 13.60
CA ALA A 21 53.87 1.40 15.01
C ALA A 21 52.40 1.10 15.40
N ALA A 22 52.27 0.39 16.51
CA ALA A 22 51.02 0.16 17.22
C ALA A 22 50.33 1.49 17.59
N GLY A 23 49.20 1.73 16.94
CA GLY A 23 48.15 2.62 17.38
C GLY A 23 46.86 2.02 16.85
N ALA A 24 46.28 1.08 17.61
CA ALA A 24 45.00 0.47 17.24
C ALA A 24 43.89 1.52 17.40
N THR A 25 43.73 2.39 16.40
CA THR A 25 42.50 3.14 16.23
C THR A 25 41.46 2.16 15.71
N THR A 26 40.61 1.68 16.63
CA THR A 26 39.41 0.94 16.25
C THR A 26 38.55 1.85 15.37
N VAL A 27 38.50 1.57 14.07
CA VAL A 27 37.50 2.19 13.19
C VAL A 27 36.14 1.85 13.78
N PRO A 28 35.28 2.83 14.13
CA PRO A 28 33.93 2.54 14.57
C PRO A 28 33.25 1.71 13.50
N ALA A 29 32.77 0.52 13.86
CA ALA A 29 31.94 -0.27 12.96
C ALA A 29 30.70 0.56 12.64
N VAL A 30 30.61 1.08 11.42
CA VAL A 30 29.40 1.72 10.92
C VAL A 30 28.34 0.64 10.87
N ALA A 31 27.28 0.80 11.65
CA ALA A 31 26.14 -0.11 11.63
C ALA A 31 25.65 -0.24 10.18
N ALA A 32 25.47 -1.47 9.70
CA ALA A 32 24.85 -1.70 8.40
C ALA A 32 23.52 -0.94 8.35
N PRO A 33 23.17 -0.31 7.21
CA PRO A 33 21.90 0.38 7.08
C PRO A 33 20.77 -0.58 7.46
N ALA A 34 19.91 -0.13 8.38
CA ALA A 34 18.72 -0.88 8.75
C ALA A 34 17.93 -1.19 7.47
N GLY A 35 17.57 -2.46 7.27
CA GLY A 35 16.86 -2.90 6.08
C GLY A 35 15.56 -2.11 5.91
N ILE A 36 15.25 -1.72 4.67
CA ILE A 36 13.98 -1.07 4.34
C ILE A 36 12.88 -2.15 4.42
N THR A 37 12.08 -2.12 5.50
CA THR A 37 10.88 -2.97 5.60
C THR A 37 9.71 -2.31 4.88
N ARG A 38 9.16 -2.98 3.87
CA ARG A 38 7.94 -2.54 3.18
C ARG A 38 6.74 -2.67 4.12
N ALA A 39 5.95 -1.61 4.25
CA ALA A 39 4.70 -1.66 5.00
C ALA A 39 3.71 -2.66 4.37
N ALA A 40 3.05 -3.46 5.21
CA ALA A 40 2.00 -4.37 4.77
C ALA A 40 0.78 -3.59 4.26
N ALA A 41 0.19 -4.00 3.15
CA ALA A 41 -1.04 -3.40 2.65
C ALA A 41 -2.25 -3.85 3.49
N ALA A 42 -3.19 -2.95 3.74
CA ALA A 42 -4.47 -3.30 4.33
C ALA A 42 -5.29 -4.19 3.37
N PRO A 43 -6.09 -5.15 3.87
CA PRO A 43 -7.06 -5.86 3.05
C PRO A 43 -8.06 -4.92 2.38
N ALA A 44 -8.50 -5.25 1.16
CA ALA A 44 -9.54 -4.47 0.50
C ALA A 44 -10.90 -4.67 1.22
N PRO A 45 -11.70 -3.60 1.42
CA PRO A 45 -13.06 -3.77 1.91
C PRO A 45 -13.92 -4.57 0.92
N THR A 46 -14.85 -5.37 1.45
CA THR A 46 -15.73 -6.27 0.69
C THR A 46 -17.19 -6.11 1.12
N GLY A 47 -18.12 -6.80 0.43
CA GLY A 47 -19.55 -6.75 0.78
C GLY A 47 -20.22 -5.39 0.59
N LEU A 48 -19.75 -4.59 -0.37
CA LEU A 48 -20.33 -3.26 -0.62
C LEU A 48 -21.79 -3.35 -1.05
N ALA A 49 -22.64 -2.59 -0.38
CA ALA A 49 -24.05 -2.40 -0.72
C ALA A 49 -24.50 -0.98 -0.39
N TYR A 50 -25.60 -0.51 -1.00
CA TYR A 50 -26.16 0.79 -0.66
C TYR A 50 -27.69 0.75 -0.53
N SER A 51 -28.22 1.69 0.24
CA SER A 51 -29.63 2.04 0.28
C SER A 51 -29.82 3.51 -0.06
N TYR A 52 -30.95 3.86 -0.69
CA TYR A 52 -31.32 5.23 -1.00
C TYR A 52 -32.63 5.61 -0.30
N ASP A 53 -32.61 6.75 0.39
CA ASP A 53 -33.81 7.39 0.93
C ASP A 53 -34.19 8.60 0.06
N ALA A 54 -35.29 8.46 -0.69
CA ALA A 54 -35.79 9.50 -1.58
C ALA A 54 -36.39 10.71 -0.85
N ALA A 55 -36.83 10.56 0.41
CA ALA A 55 -37.41 11.68 1.17
C ALA A 55 -36.33 12.68 1.60
N THR A 56 -35.11 12.19 1.86
CA THR A 56 -33.97 13.00 2.30
C THR A 56 -32.86 13.13 1.26
N GLU A 57 -33.01 12.47 0.11
CA GLU A 57 -32.02 12.34 -0.95
C GLU A 57 -30.66 11.84 -0.44
N GLN A 58 -30.68 10.83 0.44
CA GLN A 58 -29.46 10.28 1.04
C GLN A 58 -29.19 8.86 0.59
N VAL A 59 -27.95 8.62 0.19
CA VAL A 59 -27.39 7.29 -0.02
C VAL A 59 -26.61 6.89 1.21
N THR A 60 -26.85 5.70 1.72
CA THR A 60 -26.00 5.06 2.74
C THR A 60 -25.33 3.84 2.14
N VAL A 61 -24.01 3.90 2.02
CA VAL A 61 -23.18 2.76 1.61
C VAL A 61 -22.72 2.02 2.86
N ARG A 62 -22.72 0.69 2.81
CA ARG A 62 -22.21 -0.20 3.85
C ARG A 62 -21.24 -1.21 3.23
N TRP A 63 -20.32 -1.69 4.02
CA TRP A 63 -19.40 -2.78 3.68
C TRP A 63 -19.25 -3.74 4.85
N ASP A 64 -18.64 -4.88 4.61
CA ASP A 64 -18.40 -5.88 5.66
C ASP A 64 -17.51 -5.28 6.77
N PRO A 65 -17.79 -5.59 8.06
CA PRO A 65 -16.93 -5.17 9.15
C PRO A 65 -15.48 -5.63 8.96
N ARG A 66 -14.54 -4.88 9.55
CA ARG A 66 -13.13 -5.30 9.59
C ARG A 66 -13.03 -6.70 10.19
N ASP A 67 -12.32 -7.60 9.52
CA ASP A 67 -11.99 -8.91 10.08
C ASP A 67 -11.29 -8.70 11.44
N PRO A 68 -11.73 -9.36 12.53
CA PRO A 68 -11.05 -9.27 13.82
C PRO A 68 -9.55 -9.63 13.78
N ALA A 69 -9.10 -10.42 12.81
CA ALA A 69 -7.70 -10.75 12.58
C ALA A 69 -6.92 -9.66 11.81
N ASP A 70 -7.60 -8.68 11.21
CA ASP A 70 -6.95 -7.57 10.52
C ASP A 70 -6.42 -6.53 11.52
N THR A 71 -5.10 -6.60 11.73
CA THR A 71 -4.33 -5.66 12.55
C THR A 71 -3.66 -4.55 11.74
N VAL A 72 -3.86 -4.49 10.42
CA VAL A 72 -3.17 -3.56 9.52
C VAL A 72 -4.01 -2.32 9.24
N THR A 73 -5.33 -2.50 9.08
CA THR A 73 -6.24 -1.41 8.76
C THR A 73 -6.45 -0.48 9.97
N THR A 74 -6.07 0.79 9.79
CA THR A 74 -6.28 1.86 10.77
C THR A 74 -7.62 2.57 10.60
N GLY A 75 -8.23 2.49 9.42
CA GLY A 75 -9.55 3.01 9.13
C GLY A 75 -9.83 3.06 7.63
N TYR A 76 -10.89 3.77 7.25
CA TYR A 76 -11.37 3.83 5.87
C TYR A 76 -11.47 5.25 5.32
N ARG A 77 -11.41 5.35 3.99
CA ARG A 77 -11.66 6.58 3.23
C ARG A 77 -12.63 6.29 2.10
N GLU A 78 -13.64 7.15 1.92
CA GLU A 78 -14.46 7.13 0.72
C GLU A 78 -13.73 7.76 -0.47
N GLY A 79 -14.20 7.38 -1.64
CA GLY A 79 -13.74 7.88 -2.93
C GLY A 79 -14.78 7.64 -4.02
N GLY A 80 -14.49 8.21 -5.19
CA GLY A 80 -15.33 8.11 -6.37
C GLY A 80 -14.50 7.81 -7.61
N CYS A 81 -15.09 7.08 -8.55
CA CYS A 81 -14.48 6.73 -9.83
C CYS A 81 -15.20 7.41 -10.99
N SER A 82 -14.51 7.60 -12.11
CA SER A 82 -15.11 8.16 -13.33
C SER A 82 -16.11 7.21 -14.02
N GLY A 83 -16.01 5.91 -13.75
CA GLY A 83 -16.83 4.87 -14.39
C GLY A 83 -16.97 3.62 -13.52
N PRO A 84 -17.71 2.59 -14.03
CA PRO A 84 -17.96 1.34 -13.31
C PRO A 84 -16.72 0.45 -13.17
N SER A 85 -15.66 0.72 -13.93
CA SER A 85 -14.39 0.00 -13.85
C SER A 85 -13.19 0.96 -13.78
N THR A 86 -12.04 0.45 -13.32
CA THR A 86 -10.79 1.21 -13.34
C THR A 86 -10.24 1.44 -14.75
N ALA A 87 -10.80 0.79 -15.78
CA ALA A 87 -10.45 1.03 -17.17
C ALA A 87 -11.11 2.31 -17.72
N ASP A 88 -12.21 2.75 -17.11
CA ASP A 88 -12.99 3.91 -17.56
C ASP A 88 -12.40 5.26 -17.10
N GLY A 89 -11.42 5.23 -16.19
CA GLY A 89 -10.75 6.42 -15.70
C GLY A 89 -10.23 6.28 -14.27
N PRO A 90 -9.65 7.37 -13.73
CA PRO A 90 -9.11 7.37 -12.39
C PRO A 90 -10.21 7.21 -11.33
N CYS A 91 -9.80 6.68 -10.18
CA CYS A 91 -10.56 6.80 -8.95
C CYS A 91 -9.84 7.77 -8.02
N PHE A 92 -10.61 8.62 -7.35
CA PHE A 92 -10.13 9.61 -6.40
C PHE A 92 -10.52 9.18 -5.00
N VAL A 93 -9.58 9.24 -4.07
CA VAL A 93 -9.79 8.99 -2.64
C VAL A 93 -9.75 10.32 -1.89
N ARG A 94 -10.57 10.47 -0.84
CA ARG A 94 -10.51 11.65 0.02
C ARG A 94 -9.10 11.78 0.62
N ALA A 95 -8.38 12.85 0.30
CA ALA A 95 -6.98 12.99 0.69
C ALA A 95 -6.75 13.34 2.17
N SER A 96 -7.73 13.96 2.85
CA SER A 96 -7.54 14.54 4.18
C SER A 96 -8.75 14.37 5.10
N GLY A 97 -8.60 14.75 6.38
CA GLY A 97 -9.61 14.58 7.41
C GLY A 97 -9.54 13.22 8.12
N PRO A 98 -10.32 13.07 9.22
CA PRO A 98 -10.31 11.86 10.04
C PRO A 98 -10.72 10.64 9.20
N LEU A 99 -10.12 9.49 9.48
CA LEU A 99 -10.55 8.23 8.89
C LEU A 99 -11.95 7.86 9.37
N LEU A 100 -12.70 7.14 8.53
CA LEU A 100 -13.92 6.47 8.96
C LEU A 100 -13.50 5.24 9.78
N ASP A 101 -14.01 5.12 10.99
CA ASP A 101 -13.81 3.98 11.89
C ASP A 101 -14.99 2.98 11.84
N SER A 102 -16.13 3.41 11.29
CA SER A 102 -17.30 2.57 11.03
C SER A 102 -17.22 1.87 9.67
N ASN A 103 -18.14 0.93 9.43
CA ASN A 103 -18.33 0.24 8.16
C ASN A 103 -19.49 0.82 7.31
N SER A 104 -19.77 2.12 7.47
CA SER A 104 -20.82 2.81 6.73
C SER A 104 -20.45 4.24 6.39
N PHE A 105 -21.00 4.75 5.29
CA PHE A 105 -20.84 6.14 4.88
C PHE A 105 -22.12 6.66 4.23
N THR A 106 -22.57 7.84 4.65
CA THR A 106 -23.81 8.46 4.14
C THR A 106 -23.48 9.77 3.46
N PHE A 107 -24.04 9.99 2.27
CA PHE A 107 -23.89 11.22 1.50
C PHE A 107 -25.18 11.55 0.75
N ARG A 108 -25.32 12.81 0.33
CA ARG A 108 -26.47 13.25 -0.47
C ARG A 108 -26.25 12.95 -1.95
N LEU A 109 -27.28 12.46 -2.60
CA LEU A 109 -27.33 12.26 -4.04
C LEU A 109 -28.77 12.46 -4.52
N ALA A 110 -28.98 13.43 -5.40
CA ALA A 110 -30.30 13.72 -5.95
C ALA A 110 -30.86 12.50 -6.70
N ALA A 111 -32.19 12.40 -6.78
CA ALA A 111 -32.85 11.32 -7.52
C ALA A 111 -32.45 11.28 -9.00
N GLY A 112 -32.43 10.09 -9.60
CA GLY A 112 -32.10 9.87 -11.02
C GLY A 112 -30.62 10.07 -11.36
N ARG A 113 -29.72 9.94 -10.38
CA ARG A 113 -28.27 10.11 -10.57
C ARG A 113 -27.53 8.79 -10.45
N THR A 114 -26.37 8.72 -11.10
CA THR A 114 -25.44 7.60 -10.99
C THR A 114 -24.11 8.09 -10.46
N LEU A 115 -23.54 7.36 -9.50
CA LEU A 115 -22.20 7.59 -8.96
C LEU A 115 -21.47 6.26 -8.82
N TYR A 116 -20.17 6.25 -9.07
CA TYR A 116 -19.32 5.07 -8.89
C TYR A 116 -18.52 5.23 -7.61
N PHE A 117 -19.00 4.61 -6.53
CA PHE A 117 -18.42 4.70 -5.21
C PHE A 117 -17.31 3.69 -5.01
N ARG A 118 -16.30 4.06 -4.23
CA ARG A 118 -15.26 3.14 -3.78
C ARG A 118 -14.82 3.49 -2.36
N VAL A 119 -14.69 2.49 -1.50
CA VAL A 119 -14.07 2.66 -0.18
C VAL A 119 -12.66 2.06 -0.17
N TYR A 120 -11.77 2.70 0.56
CA TYR A 120 -10.36 2.34 0.70
C TYR A 120 -10.03 2.06 2.15
N ALA A 121 -9.41 0.92 2.44
CA ALA A 121 -8.79 0.67 3.73
C ALA A 121 -7.39 1.33 3.75
N GLU A 122 -7.08 2.05 4.82
CA GLU A 122 -5.78 2.70 5.03
C GLU A 122 -5.00 1.98 6.13
N ASN A 123 -3.68 1.90 5.99
CA ASN A 123 -2.77 1.43 7.04
C ASN A 123 -2.04 2.60 7.73
N ALA A 124 -1.24 2.31 8.76
CA ALA A 124 -0.47 3.31 9.50
C ALA A 124 0.60 4.06 8.65
N ALA A 125 0.93 3.56 7.46
CA ALA A 125 1.83 4.20 6.50
C ALA A 125 1.08 4.98 5.41
N HIS A 126 -0.23 5.19 5.56
CA HIS A 126 -1.11 5.85 4.60
C HIS A 126 -1.21 5.18 3.22
N LEU A 127 -0.86 3.90 3.13
CA LEU A 127 -1.12 3.10 1.94
C LEU A 127 -2.60 2.71 1.93
N THR A 128 -3.23 2.86 0.77
CA THR A 128 -4.65 2.57 0.59
C THR A 128 -4.88 1.36 -0.30
N THR A 129 -5.83 0.53 0.09
CA THR A 129 -6.30 -0.60 -0.72
C THR A 129 -7.80 -0.43 -0.98
N GLY A 130 -8.16 -0.29 -2.26
CA GLY A 130 -9.53 -0.03 -2.67
C GLY A 130 -10.36 -1.30 -2.85
N SER A 131 -11.62 -1.23 -2.44
CA SER A 131 -12.68 -2.22 -2.72
C SER A 131 -12.97 -2.38 -4.22
N ALA A 132 -13.90 -3.27 -4.57
CA ALA A 132 -14.56 -3.22 -5.88
C ALA A 132 -15.36 -1.91 -6.04
N ILE A 133 -15.55 -1.45 -7.28
CA ILE A 133 -16.36 -0.25 -7.55
C ILE A 133 -17.84 -0.61 -7.38
N LEU A 134 -18.55 0.19 -6.58
CA LEU A 134 -19.99 0.08 -6.39
C LEU A 134 -20.70 1.14 -7.26
N THR A 135 -21.51 0.69 -8.21
CA THR A 135 -22.42 1.59 -8.93
C THR A 135 -23.62 1.90 -8.03
N VAL A 136 -23.80 3.18 -7.71
CA VAL A 136 -24.92 3.72 -6.96
C VAL A 136 -25.87 4.40 -7.94
N THR A 137 -27.14 3.98 -7.94
CA THR A 137 -28.23 4.64 -8.68
C THR A 137 -29.37 5.01 -7.75
N THR A 138 -29.87 6.24 -7.88
CA THR A 138 -30.94 6.83 -7.04
C THR A 138 -32.20 7.13 -7.83
#